data_AF-A0A936GWS5-F1
#
_entry.id   AF-A0A936GWS5-F1
#
_cell.length_a   1.000
_cell.length_b   1.000
_cell.length_c   1.000
_cell.angle_alpha   90.00
_cell.angle_beta   90.00
_cell.angle_gamma   90.00
#
_symmetry.space_group_name_H-M   'P 1'
#
loop_
_entity.id
_entity.type
_entity.pdbx_description
1 polymer ?
#
loop_
_entity_poly.entity_id
_entity_poly.type
_entity_poly.pdbx_seq_one_letter_code
_entity_poly.pdbx_strand_id
1 'polypeptide(L)'
;MRWQFNFIKLAFLGFITAFLIHAIPVGCNKDEEPPVDDPTTTLDLTKANKAAEDAEQAFASGEVAKILPFMAPVALERSQLDLEAADAALLKQFAKDFNNRSVVGYGDEFIEYQFDWNGLPYTVDFAIQEDGSIKIIRL
;
A
#
# COMPACT_ATOMS: atom_id res chain seq x y z
N MET A 1 47.40 25.28 34.67
CA MET A 1 46.02 24.76 34.55
C MET A 1 45.05 25.94 34.45
N ARG A 2 44.88 26.51 33.25
CA ARG A 2 44.03 27.69 33.02
C ARG A 2 43.59 27.85 31.55
N TRP A 3 43.61 26.74 30.81
CA TRP A 3 43.46 26.70 29.34
C TRP A 3 42.51 25.57 28.87
N GLN A 4 41.60 25.12 29.73
CA GLN A 4 40.55 24.15 29.37
C GLN A 4 39.13 24.63 29.68
N PHE A 5 38.96 25.79 30.32
CA PHE A 5 37.65 26.30 30.73
C PHE A 5 36.95 27.25 29.72
N ASN A 6 37.62 27.66 28.64
CA ASN A 6 37.04 28.60 27.67
C ASN A 6 36.47 27.96 26.40
N PHE A 7 36.67 26.66 26.16
CA PHE A 7 36.14 26.00 24.95
C PHE A 7 34.67 25.57 25.11
N ILE A 8 34.28 25.16 26.31
CA ILE A 8 32.92 24.67 26.58
C ILE A 8 31.88 25.79 26.52
N LYS A 9 32.26 27.04 26.84
CA LYS A 9 31.33 28.19 26.75
C LYS A 9 31.04 28.63 25.31
N LEU A 10 31.94 28.37 24.37
CA LEU A 10 31.73 28.71 22.95
C LEU A 10 30.87 27.68 22.23
N ALA A 11 30.96 26.40 22.60
CA ALA A 11 30.13 25.34 22.00
C ALA A 11 28.64 25.43 22.39
N PHE A 12 28.33 25.93 23.60
CA PHE A 12 26.94 26.13 24.03
C PHE A 12 26.25 27.35 23.39
N LEU A 13 27.00 28.33 22.87
CA LEU A 13 26.41 29.50 22.21
C LEU A 13 26.01 29.20 20.75
N GLY A 14 26.70 28.28 20.07
CA GLY A 14 26.36 27.87 18.70
C GLY A 14 25.14 26.96 18.60
N PHE A 15 24.81 26.21 19.66
CA PHE A 15 23.64 25.33 19.69
C PHE A 15 22.32 26.11 19.88
N ILE A 16 22.36 27.27 20.56
CA ILE A 16 21.16 28.09 20.82
C ILE A 16 20.75 28.91 19.58
N THR A 17 21.71 29.32 18.73
CA THR A 17 21.39 30.06 17.50
C THR A 17 20.84 29.17 16.37
N ALA A 18 21.10 27.86 16.37
CA ALA A 18 20.51 26.94 15.38
C ALA A 18 19.03 26.64 15.66
N PHE A 19 18.60 26.73 16.92
CA PHE A 19 17.20 26.51 17.32
C PHE A 19 16.30 27.75 17.10
N LEU A 20 16.87 28.96 17.00
CA LEU A 20 16.09 30.18 16.81
C LEU A 20 15.74 30.49 15.34
N ILE A 21 16.33 29.80 14.37
CA ILE A 21 16.01 30.00 12.93
C ILE A 21 14.92 29.03 12.44
N HIS A 22 14.60 27.99 13.21
CA HIS A 22 13.47 27.08 12.92
C HIS A 22 12.15 27.50 13.61
N ALA A 23 12.20 28.57 14.42
CA ALA A 23 11.05 29.11 15.16
C ALA A 23 10.41 30.32 14.44
N ILE A 24 10.58 30.44 13.13
CA ILE A 24 9.67 31.26 12.31
C ILE A 24 8.48 30.35 12.02
N PRO A 25 7.28 30.59 12.61
CA PRO A 25 6.07 30.01 12.09
C PRO A 25 5.84 30.69 10.75
N VAL A 26 6.49 30.18 9.70
CA VAL A 26 6.01 30.40 8.35
C VAL A 26 4.63 29.79 8.38
N GLY A 27 3.61 30.64 8.44
CA GLY A 27 2.23 30.22 8.43
C GLY A 27 2.02 29.34 7.22
N CYS A 28 2.04 28.02 7.43
CA CYS A 28 1.08 27.17 6.76
C CYS A 28 -0.27 27.64 7.27
N ASN A 29 -0.82 28.67 6.61
CA ASN A 29 -2.24 28.62 6.34
C ASN A 29 -2.43 27.30 5.59
N LYS A 30 -2.65 26.22 6.35
CA LYS A 30 -3.51 25.17 5.86
C LYS A 30 -4.80 25.92 5.62
N ASP A 31 -5.05 26.24 4.36
CA ASP A 31 -6.41 26.43 3.92
C ASP A 31 -7.23 25.35 4.64
N GLU A 32 -8.26 25.78 5.35
CA GLU A 32 -9.22 24.88 6.00
C GLU A 32 -9.84 24.04 4.90
N GLU A 33 -9.12 23.01 4.45
CA GLU A 33 -9.71 21.89 3.76
C GLU A 33 -10.78 21.40 4.74
N PRO A 34 -12.03 21.33 4.29
CA PRO A 34 -13.09 20.80 5.12
C PRO A 34 -12.61 19.45 5.67
N PRO A 35 -12.95 19.09 6.93
CA PRO A 35 -12.62 17.78 7.46
C PRO A 35 -13.05 16.76 6.40
N VAL A 36 -12.08 15.96 5.93
CA VAL A 36 -12.35 14.87 5.00
C VAL A 36 -13.40 14.01 5.70
N ASP A 37 -14.60 13.95 5.11
CA ASP A 37 -15.66 13.10 5.63
C ASP A 37 -15.09 11.70 5.84
N ASP A 38 -15.40 11.06 6.99
CA ASP A 38 -15.03 9.67 7.23
C ASP A 38 -15.41 8.86 5.99
N PRO A 39 -14.51 8.01 5.46
CA PRO A 39 -14.79 7.23 4.27
C PRO A 39 -16.12 6.49 4.50
N THR A 40 -17.16 6.93 3.79
CA THR A 40 -18.52 6.41 3.98
C THR A 40 -18.66 4.97 3.50
N THR A 41 -17.58 4.40 2.97
CA THR A 41 -17.55 3.14 2.25
C THR A 41 -16.82 2.11 3.11
N THR A 42 -17.58 1.41 3.93
CA THR A 42 -17.08 0.24 4.65
C THR A 42 -16.99 -0.97 3.71
N LEU A 43 -15.95 -1.79 3.91
CA LEU A 43 -15.72 -3.02 3.18
C LEU A 43 -16.90 -4.00 3.34
N ASP A 44 -17.53 -4.31 2.21
CA ASP A 44 -18.49 -5.40 2.10
C ASP A 44 -17.74 -6.68 1.72
N LEU A 45 -17.66 -7.64 2.65
CA LEU A 45 -16.97 -8.91 2.45
C LEU A 45 -17.51 -9.72 1.26
N THR A 46 -18.80 -9.60 0.93
CA THR A 46 -19.39 -10.27 -0.23
C THR A 46 -18.85 -9.67 -1.52
N LYS A 47 -18.80 -8.34 -1.60
CA LYS A 47 -18.22 -7.64 -2.76
C LYS A 47 -16.72 -7.89 -2.86
N ALA A 48 -16.01 -7.90 -1.73
CA ALA A 48 -14.57 -8.16 -1.70
C ALA A 48 -14.25 -9.58 -2.19
N ASN A 49 -14.98 -10.59 -1.71
CA ASN A 49 -14.82 -11.97 -2.17
C ASN A 49 -15.14 -12.10 -3.67
N LYS A 50 -16.17 -11.42 -4.15
CA LYS A 50 -16.50 -11.39 -5.58
C LYS A 50 -15.40 -10.73 -6.42
N ALA A 51 -14.81 -9.63 -5.94
CA ALA A 51 -13.68 -8.98 -6.59
C ALA A 51 -12.44 -9.89 -6.65
N ALA A 52 -12.18 -10.64 -5.58
CA ALA A 52 -11.13 -11.66 -5.55
C ALA A 52 -11.38 -12.80 -6.54
N GLU A 53 -12.63 -13.28 -6.67
CA GLU A 53 -13.02 -14.27 -7.69
C GLU A 53 -12.83 -13.73 -9.10
N ASP A 54 -13.22 -12.48 -9.37
CA ASP A 54 -13.07 -11.89 -10.70
C ASP A 54 -11.59 -11.71 -11.08
N ALA A 55 -10.77 -11.28 -10.13
CA ALA A 55 -9.32 -11.20 -10.31
C ALA A 55 -8.73 -12.59 -10.58
N GLU A 56 -9.11 -13.60 -9.80
CA GLU A 56 -8.70 -15.00 -10.02
C GLU A 56 -9.00 -15.46 -11.46
N GLN A 57 -10.21 -15.21 -11.96
CA GLN A 57 -10.59 -15.57 -13.32
C GLN A 57 -9.78 -14.80 -14.39
N ALA A 58 -9.38 -13.55 -14.10
CA ALA A 58 -8.47 -12.81 -14.95
C ALA A 58 -7.08 -13.47 -14.99
N PHE A 59 -6.52 -13.88 -13.85
CA PHE A 59 -5.27 -14.66 -13.80
C PHE A 59 -5.41 -16.01 -14.53
N ALA A 60 -6.56 -16.68 -14.40
CA ALA A 60 -6.84 -17.96 -15.06
C ALA A 60 -6.85 -17.87 -16.59
N SER A 61 -7.03 -16.68 -17.16
CA SER A 61 -6.90 -16.46 -18.61
C SER A 61 -5.45 -16.60 -19.10
N GLY A 62 -4.47 -16.29 -18.24
CA GLY A 62 -3.06 -16.19 -18.61
C GLY A 62 -2.72 -14.97 -19.48
N GLU A 63 -3.61 -13.97 -19.56
CA GLU A 63 -3.43 -12.75 -20.32
C GLU A 63 -3.25 -11.54 -19.39
N VAL A 64 -2.06 -10.93 -19.38
CA VAL A 64 -1.74 -9.77 -18.53
C VAL A 64 -2.76 -8.65 -18.69
N ALA A 65 -3.16 -8.34 -19.93
CA ALA A 65 -4.13 -7.28 -20.22
C ALA A 65 -5.48 -7.44 -19.50
N LYS A 66 -5.88 -8.67 -19.15
CA LYS A 66 -7.12 -8.95 -18.39
C LYS A 66 -6.93 -8.76 -16.89
N ILE A 67 -5.70 -8.88 -16.39
CA ILE A 67 -5.35 -8.74 -14.97
C ILE A 67 -5.25 -7.26 -14.59
N LEU A 68 -4.66 -6.42 -15.44
CA LEU A 68 -4.37 -5.01 -15.13
C LEU A 68 -5.57 -4.20 -14.58
N PRO A 69 -6.82 -4.36 -15.09
CA PRO A 69 -7.97 -3.62 -14.56
C PRO A 69 -8.27 -3.88 -13.08
N PHE A 70 -7.88 -5.05 -12.55
CA PHE A 70 -8.08 -5.44 -11.15
C PHE A 70 -7.01 -4.90 -10.21
N MET A 71 -5.99 -4.23 -10.74
CA MET A 71 -4.90 -3.69 -9.96
C MET A 71 -5.07 -2.19 -9.69
N ALA A 72 -4.80 -1.80 -8.45
CA ALA A 72 -4.70 -0.41 -8.08
C ALA A 72 -3.44 0.22 -8.71
N PRO A 73 -3.42 1.54 -8.97
CA PRO A 73 -2.26 2.21 -9.56
C PRO A 73 -0.94 1.91 -8.83
N VAL A 74 -0.95 1.94 -7.50
CA VAL A 74 0.24 1.65 -6.68
C VAL A 74 0.76 0.21 -6.85
N ALA A 75 -0.12 -0.74 -7.11
CA ALA A 75 0.26 -2.13 -7.33
C ALA A 75 0.80 -2.33 -8.75
N LEU A 76 0.23 -1.63 -9.73
CA LEU A 76 0.75 -1.61 -11.10
C LEU A 76 2.19 -1.08 -11.14
N GLU A 77 2.47 0.02 -10.46
CA GLU A 77 3.83 0.60 -10.38
C GLU A 77 4.88 -0.39 -9.85
N ARG A 78 4.47 -1.34 -8.99
CA ARG A 78 5.37 -2.31 -8.36
C ARG A 78 5.48 -3.62 -9.13
N SER A 79 4.37 -4.12 -9.65
CA SER A 79 4.25 -5.50 -10.11
C SER A 79 4.04 -5.63 -11.62
N GLN A 80 3.83 -4.53 -12.35
CA GLN A 80 3.53 -4.60 -13.79
C GLN A 80 4.65 -5.29 -14.59
N LEU A 81 5.92 -4.95 -14.32
CA LEU A 81 7.05 -5.58 -15.03
C LEU A 81 7.13 -7.08 -14.75
N ASP A 82 6.87 -7.50 -13.51
CA ASP A 82 6.87 -8.91 -13.14
C ASP A 82 5.70 -9.67 -13.79
N LEU A 83 4.52 -9.04 -13.89
CA LEU A 83 3.37 -9.58 -14.60
C LEU A 83 3.63 -9.69 -16.11
N GLU A 84 4.25 -8.69 -16.72
CA GLU A 84 4.61 -8.70 -18.15
C GLU A 84 5.71 -9.73 -18.47
N ALA A 85 6.59 -10.03 -17.50
CA ALA A 85 7.61 -11.06 -17.61
C ALA A 85 7.07 -12.48 -17.29
N ALA A 86 5.94 -12.59 -16.60
CA ALA A 86 5.33 -13.87 -16.26
C ALA A 86 4.77 -14.56 -17.51
N ASP A 87 5.06 -15.85 -17.65
CA ASP A 87 4.42 -16.65 -18.69
C ASP A 87 2.96 -17.00 -18.33
N ALA A 88 2.18 -17.34 -19.34
CA ALA A 88 0.77 -17.68 -19.17
C ALA A 88 0.54 -18.91 -18.27
N ALA A 89 1.52 -19.81 -18.14
CA ALA A 89 1.39 -20.99 -17.29
C ALA A 89 1.52 -20.61 -15.81
N LEU A 90 2.45 -19.72 -15.49
CA LEU A 90 2.64 -19.17 -14.16
C LEU A 90 1.39 -18.40 -13.70
N LEU A 91 0.83 -17.54 -14.55
CA LEU A 91 -0.40 -16.79 -14.24
C LEU A 91 -1.60 -17.73 -13.98
N LYS A 92 -1.72 -18.81 -14.75
CA LYS A 92 -2.78 -19.82 -14.55
C LYS A 92 -2.58 -20.63 -13.28
N GLN A 93 -1.32 -20.96 -12.96
CA GLN A 93 -0.98 -21.62 -11.72
C GLN A 93 -1.36 -20.70 -10.53
N PHE A 94 -1.09 -19.39 -10.64
CA PHE A 94 -1.47 -18.40 -9.62
C PHE A 94 -2.96 -18.42 -9.35
N ALA A 95 -3.79 -18.38 -10.40
CA ALA A 95 -5.24 -18.49 -10.24
C ALA A 95 -5.67 -19.77 -9.53
N LYS A 96 -5.09 -20.91 -9.91
CA LYS A 96 -5.40 -22.21 -9.31
C LYS A 96 -5.11 -22.24 -7.81
N ASP A 97 -3.98 -21.67 -7.42
CA ASP A 97 -3.55 -21.64 -6.03
C ASP A 97 -4.36 -20.60 -5.22
N PHE A 98 -4.61 -19.43 -5.81
CA PHE A 98 -5.43 -18.36 -5.23
C PHE A 98 -6.91 -18.75 -5.06
N ASN A 99 -7.43 -19.70 -5.83
CA ASN A 99 -8.77 -20.28 -5.61
C ASN A 99 -8.90 -20.99 -4.26
N ASN A 100 -7.78 -21.38 -3.62
CA ASN A 100 -7.77 -21.98 -2.28
C ASN A 100 -7.47 -20.95 -1.18
N ARG A 101 -7.62 -19.66 -1.47
CA ARG A 101 -7.38 -18.57 -0.53
C ARG A 101 -8.26 -18.64 0.71
N SER A 102 -7.73 -18.09 1.80
CA SER A 102 -8.44 -17.87 3.05
C SER A 102 -8.26 -16.41 3.48
N VAL A 103 -9.26 -15.85 4.14
CA VAL A 103 -9.15 -14.50 4.72
C VAL A 103 -8.31 -14.59 5.99
N VAL A 104 -7.25 -13.80 6.08
CA VAL A 104 -6.37 -13.75 7.26
C VAL A 104 -6.39 -12.41 7.98
N GLY A 105 -6.89 -11.36 7.32
CA GLY A 105 -7.10 -10.05 7.92
C GLY A 105 -8.09 -9.24 7.09
N TYR A 106 -8.83 -8.34 7.74
CA TYR A 106 -9.60 -7.30 7.07
C TYR A 106 -9.79 -6.11 8.01
N GLY A 107 -9.94 -4.93 7.42
CA GLY A 107 -10.31 -3.69 8.10
C GLY A 107 -11.47 -3.01 7.37
N ASP A 108 -11.71 -1.75 7.68
CA ASP A 108 -12.83 -1.00 7.10
C ASP A 108 -12.67 -0.76 5.60
N GLU A 109 -11.45 -0.74 5.08
CA GLU A 109 -11.16 -0.39 3.68
C GLU A 109 -10.41 -1.48 2.91
N PHE A 110 -9.95 -2.54 3.57
CA PHE A 110 -9.08 -3.55 2.95
C PHE A 110 -9.33 -4.97 3.48
N ILE A 111 -8.93 -5.96 2.67
CA ILE A 111 -8.93 -7.38 3.02
C ILE A 111 -7.63 -8.04 2.55
N GLU A 112 -7.14 -8.97 3.34
CA GLU A 112 -5.95 -9.76 3.07
C GLU A 112 -6.31 -11.24 2.93
N TYR A 113 -5.94 -11.80 1.78
CA TYR A 113 -6.12 -13.21 1.45
C TYR A 113 -4.78 -13.92 1.50
N GLN A 114 -4.72 -15.09 2.12
CA GLN A 114 -3.55 -15.97 2.12
C GLN A 114 -3.84 -17.28 1.39
N PHE A 115 -2.88 -17.76 0.61
CA PHE A 115 -2.90 -19.06 -0.05
C PHE A 115 -1.48 -19.66 -0.12
N ASP A 116 -1.37 -20.92 -0.53
CA ASP A 116 -0.07 -21.57 -0.76
C ASP A 116 0.37 -21.30 -2.21
N TRP A 117 1.52 -20.65 -2.37
CA TRP A 117 2.15 -20.42 -3.67
C TRP A 117 3.50 -21.11 -3.69
N ASN A 118 3.65 -22.15 -4.51
CA ASN A 118 4.87 -22.95 -4.59
C ASN A 118 5.35 -23.50 -3.22
N GLY A 119 4.43 -23.91 -2.35
CA GLY A 119 4.74 -24.48 -1.03
C GLY A 119 5.06 -23.45 0.05
N LEU A 120 4.84 -22.16 -0.21
CA LEU A 120 5.05 -21.08 0.75
C LEU A 120 3.76 -20.26 0.93
N PRO A 121 3.48 -19.77 2.15
CA PRO A 121 2.37 -18.87 2.37
C PRO A 121 2.59 -17.56 1.63
N TYR A 122 1.60 -17.15 0.85
CA TYR A 122 1.61 -15.95 0.05
C TYR A 122 0.33 -15.15 0.29
N THR A 123 0.43 -13.82 0.28
CA THR A 123 -0.71 -12.94 0.56
C THR A 123 -0.98 -11.97 -0.57
N VAL A 124 -2.26 -11.70 -0.81
CA VAL A 124 -2.75 -10.70 -1.76
C VAL A 124 -3.76 -9.82 -1.05
N ASP A 125 -3.58 -8.52 -1.16
CA ASP A 125 -4.39 -7.54 -0.46
C ASP A 125 -5.27 -6.78 -1.46
N PHE A 126 -6.53 -6.61 -1.11
CA PHE A 126 -7.48 -5.79 -1.85
C PHE A 126 -7.92 -4.61 -1.00
N ALA A 127 -8.15 -3.46 -1.62
CA ALA A 127 -8.73 -2.29 -0.95
C ALA A 127 -9.77 -1.59 -1.82
N ILE A 128 -10.68 -0.87 -1.15
CA ILE A 128 -11.63 0.04 -1.79
C ILE A 128 -10.85 1.20 -2.41
N GLN A 129 -11.17 1.54 -3.65
CA GLN A 129 -10.64 2.69 -4.37
C GLN A 129 -11.62 3.87 -4.29
N GLU A 130 -11.17 5.07 -4.65
CA GLU A 130 -12.02 6.30 -4.63
C GLU A 130 -13.32 6.16 -5.45
N ASP A 131 -13.31 5.35 -6.50
CA ASP A 131 -14.48 5.06 -7.35
C ASP A 131 -15.41 3.97 -6.78
N GLY A 132 -15.11 3.44 -5.59
CA GLY A 132 -15.84 2.36 -4.94
C GLY A 132 -15.54 0.96 -5.48
N SER A 133 -14.64 0.82 -6.45
CA SER A 133 -14.14 -0.49 -6.89
C SER A 133 -13.22 -1.11 -5.84
N ILE A 134 -13.11 -2.43 -5.84
CA ILE A 134 -12.20 -3.17 -4.95
C ILE A 134 -11.08 -3.75 -5.82
N LYS A 135 -9.83 -3.35 -5.56
CA LYS A 135 -8.68 -3.68 -6.40
C LYS A 135 -7.51 -4.22 -5.57
N ILE A 136 -6.66 -5.00 -6.22
CA ILE A 136 -5.40 -5.50 -5.68
C ILE A 136 -4.47 -4.31 -5.42
N ILE A 137 -4.06 -4.12 -4.17
CA ILE A 137 -3.08 -3.11 -3.75
C ILE A 137 -1.70 -3.71 -3.44
N ARG A 138 -1.64 -5.03 -3.20
CA ARG A 138 -0.42 -5.80 -3.00
C ARG A 138 -0.58 -7.16 -3.66
N LEU A 139 0.30 -7.44 -4.62
CA LEU A 139 0.52 -8.76 -5.15
C LEU A 139 1.83 -9.28 -4.60
#